data_AF-C1DJ98-F1
#
_entry.id   AF-C1DJ98-F1
#
_cell.length_a   1.000
_cell.length_b   1.000
_cell.length_c   1.000
_cell.angle_alpha   90.00
_cell.angle_beta   90.00
_cell.angle_gamma   90.00
#
_symmetry.space_group_name_H-M   'P 1'
#
loop_
_entity.id
_entity.type
_entity.pdbx_description
1 polymer ?
#
loop_
_entity_poly.entity_id
_entity_poly.type
_entity_poly.pdbx_seq_one_letter_code
_entity_poly.pdbx_strand_id
1 'polypeptide(L)'
;MSNAITLIQFKGEARVDSRLLAKRLGNQHKAIMALIERYIAKFKRFGALPFQMEKPTAGSAGGRPERYALLNEDQSYYLLSLSRNIEIVVDLKADLIAATVPA
;
A
#
# COMPACT_ATOMS: atom_id res chain seq x y z
N MET A 1 16.90 5.92 -11.44
CA MET A 1 16.39 4.63 -10.93
C MET A 1 14.88 4.70 -11.02
N SER A 2 14.22 3.73 -11.66
CA SER A 2 12.78 3.78 -11.93
C SER A 2 11.97 3.85 -10.63
N ASN A 3 11.27 4.97 -10.43
CA ASN A 3 10.33 5.19 -9.32
C ASN A 3 9.00 4.46 -9.50
N ALA A 4 8.90 3.46 -10.39
CA ALA A 4 7.64 2.79 -10.68
C ALA A 4 7.06 2.11 -9.43
N ILE A 5 5.80 2.39 -9.11
CA ILE A 5 5.05 1.64 -8.10
C ILE A 5 4.64 0.31 -8.71
N THR A 6 5.03 -0.78 -8.06
CA THR A 6 4.64 -2.13 -8.51
C THR A 6 3.19 -2.40 -8.14
N LEU A 7 2.39 -2.74 -9.14
CA LEU A 7 1.00 -3.16 -8.96
C LEU A 7 0.90 -4.70 -8.90
N ILE A 8 0.02 -5.18 -8.04
CA ILE A 8 -0.32 -6.59 -7.87
C ILE A 8 -1.75 -6.78 -8.37
N GLN A 9 -1.96 -7.79 -9.21
CA GLN A 9 -3.30 -8.18 -9.64
C GLN A 9 -3.99 -8.96 -8.52
N PHE A 10 -5.14 -8.47 -8.05
CA PHE A 10 -5.96 -9.14 -7.06
C PHE A 10 -7.42 -9.13 -7.50
N LYS A 11 -7.95 -10.33 -7.82
CA LYS A 11 -9.33 -10.49 -8.30
C LYS A 11 -9.69 -9.60 -9.50
N GLY A 12 -8.74 -9.39 -10.41
CA GLY A 12 -8.94 -8.58 -11.62
C GLY A 12 -8.80 -7.07 -11.41
N GLU A 13 -8.41 -6.62 -10.21
CA GLU A 13 -8.15 -5.21 -9.90
C GLU A 13 -6.66 -5.04 -9.55
N ALA A 14 -6.05 -3.98 -10.07
CA ALA A 14 -4.69 -3.60 -9.72
C ALA A 14 -4.63 -2.98 -8.32
N ARG A 15 -3.72 -3.47 -7.48
CA ARG A 15 -3.58 -3.04 -6.08
C ARG A 15 -2.13 -2.87 -5.67
N VAL A 16 -1.90 -2.09 -4.61
CA VAL A 16 -0.60 -1.77 -4.04
C VAL A 16 -0.45 -2.41 -2.66
N ASP A 17 0.72 -3.00 -2.40
CA ASP A 17 1.10 -3.52 -1.09
C ASP A 17 1.36 -2.35 -0.11
N SER A 18 0.70 -2.35 1.06
CA SER A 18 0.89 -1.32 2.09
C SER A 18 2.33 -1.20 2.57
N ARG A 19 3.14 -2.26 2.49
CA ARG A 19 4.57 -2.26 2.81
C ARG A 19 5.38 -1.42 1.83
N LEU A 20 5.01 -1.46 0.55
CA LEU A 20 5.66 -0.66 -0.49
C LEU A 20 5.40 0.83 -0.25
N LEU A 21 4.14 1.20 0.02
CA LEU A 21 3.81 2.60 0.35
C LEU A 21 4.49 3.06 1.63
N ALA A 22 4.56 2.21 2.67
CA ALA A 22 5.29 2.53 3.89
C ALA A 22 6.76 2.86 3.61
N LYS A 23 7.44 2.00 2.86
CA LYS A 23 8.84 2.18 2.46
C LYS A 23 9.04 3.50 1.70
N ARG A 24 8.15 3.80 0.75
CA ARG A 24 8.25 5.01 -0.08
C ARG A 24 7.94 6.29 0.70
N LEU A 25 7.03 6.22 1.68
CA LEU A 25 6.74 7.32 2.59
C LEU A 25 7.82 7.54 3.66
N GLY A 26 8.84 6.66 3.74
CA GLY A 26 9.82 6.69 4.83
C GLY A 26 9.21 6.35 6.20
N ASN A 27 8.08 5.64 6.22
CA ASN A 27 7.34 5.29 7.44
C ASN A 27 7.51 3.81 7.79
N GLN A 28 7.44 3.50 9.09
CA GLN A 28 7.35 2.11 9.53
C GLN A 28 6.04 1.48 9.04
N HIS A 29 6.09 0.25 8.51
CA HIS A 29 4.89 -0.44 8.05
C HIS A 29 3.84 -0.61 9.16
N LYS A 30 4.28 -0.88 10.40
CA LYS A 30 3.39 -0.93 11.57
C LYS A 30 2.58 0.37 11.76
N ALA A 31 3.18 1.54 11.48
CA ALA A 31 2.48 2.81 11.58
C ALA A 31 1.43 2.97 10.47
N ILE A 32 1.76 2.55 9.24
CA ILE A 32 0.81 2.53 8.12
C ILE A 32 -0.37 1.58 8.41
N MET A 33 -0.09 0.37 8.91
CA MET A 33 -1.14 -0.58 9.29
C MET A 33 -2.04 -0.03 10.40
N ALA A 34 -1.46 0.61 11.41
CA ALA A 34 -2.25 1.27 12.46
C ALA A 34 -3.15 2.39 11.91
N LEU A 35 -2.70 3.17 10.92
CA LEU A 35 -3.53 4.16 10.24
C LEU A 35 -4.68 3.51 9.46
N ILE A 36 -4.38 2.44 8.70
CA ILE A 36 -5.38 1.69 7.95
C ILE A 36 -6.45 1.11 8.89
N GLU A 37 -6.05 0.52 10.01
CA GLU A 37 -6.97 -0.03 11.01
C GLU A 37 -7.79 1.07 11.69
N ARG A 38 -7.16 2.18 12.08
CA ARG A 38 -7.85 3.33 12.69
C ARG A 38 -8.93 3.91 11.77
N TYR A 39 -8.69 3.94 10.47
CA TYR A 39 -9.62 4.52 9.48
C TYR A 39 -10.28 3.47 8.60
N ILE A 40 -10.36 2.21 9.04
CA ILE A 40 -10.79 1.07 8.21
C ILE A 40 -12.15 1.29 7.54
N ALA A 41 -13.11 1.88 8.26
CA ALA A 41 -14.43 2.19 7.72
C ALA A 41 -14.34 3.18 6.54
N LYS A 42 -13.41 4.14 6.58
CA LYS A 42 -13.19 5.10 5.50
C LYS A 42 -12.53 4.45 4.29
N PHE A 43 -11.53 3.59 4.50
CA PHE A 43 -10.91 2.80 3.42
C PHE A 43 -11.93 1.91 2.70
N LYS A 44 -12.83 1.27 3.45
CA LYS A 44 -13.87 0.39 2.90
C LYS A 44 -14.94 1.13 2.07
N ARG A 45 -15.03 2.46 2.16
CA ARG A 45 -15.91 3.27 1.27
C ARG A 45 -15.45 3.23 -0.19
N PHE A 46 -14.16 2.96 -0.41
CA PHE A 46 -13.55 2.88 -1.73
C PHE A 46 -13.46 1.44 -2.26
N GLY A 47 -14.15 0.49 -1.63
CA GLY A 47 -14.20 -0.91 -2.04
C GLY A 47 -13.59 -1.88 -1.03
N ALA A 48 -13.44 -3.14 -1.44
CA ALA A 48 -12.90 -4.19 -0.57
C ALA A 48 -11.47 -3.85 -0.12
N LEU A 49 -11.15 -4.21 1.12
CA LEU A 49 -9.81 -4.03 1.72
C LEU A 49 -9.30 -5.38 2.21
N PRO A 50 -8.75 -6.22 1.32
CA PRO A 50 -8.21 -7.52 1.67
C PRO A 50 -6.88 -7.36 2.41
N PHE A 51 -6.70 -8.21 3.43
CA PHE A 51 -5.43 -8.36 4.14
C PHE A 51 -4.78 -9.67 3.72
N GLN A 52 -3.47 -9.66 3.62
CA GLN A 52 -2.64 -10.82 3.31
C GLN A 52 -1.65 -11.05 4.45
N MET A 53 -1.21 -12.30 4.58
CA MET A 53 -0.08 -12.65 5.44
C MET A 53 1.13 -12.88 4.55
N GLU A 54 2.28 -12.37 4.97
CA GLU A 54 3.55 -12.72 4.35
C GLU A 54 3.72 -14.24 4.38
N LYS A 55 3.89 -14.83 3.20
CA LYS A 55 4.20 -16.26 3.10
C LYS A 55 5.66 -16.44 3.49
N PRO A 56 5.97 -17.33 4.45
CA PRO A 56 7.35 -17.68 4.75
C PRO A 56 8.04 -18.17 3.49
N THR A 57 9.27 -17.74 3.24
CA THR A 57 10.11 -18.32 2.20
C THR A 57 10.38 -19.78 2.57
N ALA A 58 10.24 -20.71 1.61
CA ALA A 58 10.51 -22.12 1.87
C ALA A 58 11.94 -22.28 2.44
N GLY A 59 12.07 -22.79 3.67
CA GLY A 59 13.35 -22.96 4.36
C GLY A 59 13.76 -21.83 5.33
N SER A 60 12.97 -20.76 5.51
CA SER A 60 13.29 -19.73 6.52
C SER A 60 12.90 -20.20 7.94
N ALA A 61 13.90 -20.37 8.82
CA ALA A 61 13.71 -20.77 10.22
C ALA A 61 13.37 -19.61 11.18
N GLY A 62 12.96 -18.44 10.68
CA GLY A 62 12.72 -17.30 11.57
C GLY A 62 12.17 -16.08 10.86
N GLY A 63 11.01 -15.63 11.35
CA GLY A 63 10.30 -14.42 10.93
C GLY A 63 8.84 -14.53 11.37
N ARG A 64 8.33 -13.57 12.14
CA ARG A 64 6.90 -13.55 12.47
C ARG A 64 6.15 -13.12 11.20
N PRO A 65 5.15 -13.89 10.72
CA PRO A 65 4.40 -13.51 9.53
C PRO A 65 3.85 -12.09 9.65
N GLU A 66 4.15 -11.24 8.68
CA GLU A 66 3.69 -9.86 8.66
C GLU A 66 2.35 -9.75 7.92
N ARG A 67 1.34 -9.16 8.58
CA ARG A 67 0.04 -8.86 7.95
C ARG A 67 0.14 -7.53 7.20
N TYR A 68 -0.29 -7.49 5.94
CA TYR A 68 -0.31 -6.28 5.11
C TYR A 68 -1.64 -6.14 4.35
N ALA A 69 -1.96 -4.94 3.86
CA ALA A 69 -3.16 -4.66 3.09
C ALA A 69 -2.83 -4.54 1.59
N LEU A 70 -3.77 -4.96 0.73
CA LEU A 70 -3.74 -4.62 -0.69
C LEU A 70 -4.71 -3.48 -0.96
N LEU A 71 -4.17 -2.31 -1.27
CA LEU A 71 -4.91 -1.07 -1.46
C LEU A 71 -5.20 -0.89 -2.95
N ASN A 72 -6.44 -0.61 -3.33
CA ASN A 72 -6.67 -0.10 -4.68
C ASN A 72 -6.19 1.36 -4.79
N GLU A 73 -6.39 1.95 -5.97
CA GLU A 73 -5.94 3.31 -6.28
C GLU A 73 -6.49 4.35 -5.29
N ASP A 74 -7.81 4.40 -5.12
CA ASP A 74 -8.48 5.34 -4.22
C ASP A 74 -8.05 5.18 -2.76
N GLN A 75 -7.90 3.94 -2.30
CA GLN A 75 -7.38 3.63 -0.97
C GLN A 75 -5.94 4.09 -0.81
N SER A 76 -5.12 3.99 -1.85
CA SER A 76 -3.73 4.47 -1.84
C SER A 76 -3.69 5.99 -1.73
N TYR A 77 -4.48 6.73 -2.52
CA TYR A 77 -4.59 8.18 -2.39
C TYR A 77 -5.12 8.61 -1.02
N TYR A 78 -6.10 7.89 -0.48
CA TYR A 78 -6.60 8.18 0.86
C TYR A 78 -5.50 8.00 1.91
N LEU A 79 -4.70 6.93 1.84
CA LEU A 79 -3.56 6.75 2.74
C LEU A 79 -2.55 7.90 2.60
N LEU A 80 -2.22 8.31 1.37
CA LEU A 80 -1.30 9.44 1.13
C LEU A 80 -1.83 10.75 1.71
N SER A 81 -3.15 10.98 1.68
CA SER A 81 -3.78 12.18 2.28
C SER A 81 -3.62 12.26 3.80
N LEU A 82 -3.33 11.14 4.48
CA LEU A 82 -3.11 11.06 5.91
C LEU A 82 -1.63 11.29 6.30
N SER A 83 -0.73 11.36 5.32
CA SER A 83 0.69 11.61 5.54
C SER A 83 0.98 13.10 5.75
N ARG A 84 2.01 13.39 6.56
CA ARG A 84 2.47 14.76 6.86
C ARG A 84 3.65 15.21 5.98
N ASN A 85 4.27 14.30 5.22
CA ASN A 85 5.40 14.63 4.35
C ASN A 85 4.90 15.01 2.96
N ILE A 86 4.77 16.31 2.69
CA ILE A 86 4.07 16.84 1.51
C ILE A 86 4.85 16.55 0.22
N GLU A 87 6.17 16.74 0.18
CA GLU A 87 6.99 16.51 -1.02
C GLU A 87 6.93 15.05 -1.46
N ILE A 88 7.17 14.11 -0.53
CA ILE A 88 7.09 12.67 -0.83
C ILE A 88 5.68 12.27 -1.28
N VAL A 89 4.64 12.89 -0.72
CA VAL A 89 3.25 12.63 -1.10
C VAL A 89 2.94 13.09 -2.51
N VAL A 90 3.47 14.24 -2.95
CA VAL A 90 3.26 14.75 -4.32
C VAL A 90 3.87 13.78 -5.33
N ASP A 91 5.11 13.36 -5.13
CA ASP A 91 5.79 12.43 -6.02
C ASP A 91 5.09 11.07 -6.07
N LEU A 92 4.70 10.54 -4.89
CA LEU A 92 4.00 9.26 -4.82
C LEU A 92 2.62 9.29 -5.49
N LYS A 93 1.92 10.43 -5.48
CA LYS A 93 0.67 10.56 -6.23
C LYS A 93 0.93 10.50 -7.73
N ALA A 94 1.95 11.20 -8.23
CA ALA A 94 2.31 11.15 -9.64
C ALA A 94 2.71 9.72 -10.08
N ASP A 95 3.50 9.04 -9.25
CA ASP A 95 3.91 7.66 -9.50
C ASP A 95 2.72 6.68 -9.50
N LEU A 96 1.72 6.90 -8.63
CA LEU A 96 0.49 6.10 -8.62
C LEU A 96 -0.31 6.30 -9.91
N ILE A 97 -0.56 7.56 -10.32
CA ILE A 97 -1.28 7.89 -11.56
C ILE A 97 -0.61 7.25 -12.76
N ALA A 98 0.72 7.36 -12.86
CA ALA A 98 1.47 6.78 -13.96
C ALA A 98 1.40 5.25 -14.00
N ALA A 99 1.21 4.60 -12.85
CA ALA A 99 1.10 3.15 -12.78
C ALA A 99 -0.31 2.63 -13.08
N THR A 100 -1.35 3.40 -12.73
CA THR A 100 -2.76 2.98 -12.83
C THR A 100 -3.41 3.33 -14.17
N VAL A 101 -2.90 4.35 -14.87
CA VAL A 101 -3.38 4.70 -16.21
C VAL A 101 -2.83 3.71 -17.24
N PRO A 102 -3.68 3.03 -18.03
CA PRO A 102 -3.22 2.20 -19.13
C PRO A 102 -2.57 3.08 -20.22
N ALA A 103 -1.38 2.70 -20.67
CA ALA A 103 -0.70 3.30 -21.82
C ALA A 103 -1.41 2.97 -23.14
#